data_AF-A0A060WGN2-F1
#
_entry.id   AF-A0A060WGN2-F1
#
_cell.length_a   1.000
_cell.length_b   1.000
_cell.length_c   1.000
_cell.angle_alpha   90.00
_cell.angle_beta   90.00
_cell.angle_gamma   90.00
#
_symmetry.space_group_name_H-M   'P 1'
#
loop_
_entity.id
_entity.type
_entity.pdbx_description
1 polymer ?
#
loop_
_entity_poly.entity_id
_entity_poly.type
_entity_poly.pdbx_seq_one_letter_code
_entity_poly.pdbx_strand_id
1 'polypeptide(L)'
;MCQDPIFFFKYLQIRHVISSFTSKRRFRTQLNEVETLLATAQSIKGKISYIYRLLSEKGSSSFTPLKIIWEKDLGLTISDELWAEVCDRVYCSSVKMKESNYKFLYKLYYTPLRLHRMKTDMSPNCKRCTSESGTYMHVFWSCREIARFWQSVHTAAQKILDVQFDMTPCIYLLNAQQDFVLDPDRENLLMTITYFAKKCILLLWTSNTPPTFKMWIDQIVDFLPLEKLTYDLHKRQPKFD
;
A
#
# COMPACT_ATOMS: atom_id res chain seq x y z
N MET A 1 1.12 -17.05 -52.56
CA MET A 1 1.30 -15.81 -51.77
C MET A 1 -0.05 -15.42 -51.18
N CYS A 2 -0.45 -16.06 -50.08
CA CYS A 2 -1.69 -15.73 -49.38
C CYS A 2 -1.32 -14.85 -48.18
N GLN A 3 -1.44 -13.53 -48.32
CA GLN A 3 -1.45 -12.64 -47.16
C GLN A 3 -2.85 -12.72 -46.57
N ASP A 4 -2.96 -13.40 -45.43
CA ASP A 4 -4.23 -13.59 -44.72
C ASP A 4 -4.91 -12.22 -44.49
N PRO A 5 -6.14 -12.00 -44.98
CA PRO A 5 -6.87 -10.71 -44.86
C PRO A 5 -6.98 -10.21 -43.43
N ILE A 6 -6.98 -11.14 -42.47
CA ILE A 6 -7.03 -10.89 -41.03
C ILE A 6 -5.78 -10.14 -40.54
N PHE A 7 -4.58 -10.48 -41.04
CA PHE A 7 -3.35 -9.78 -40.66
C PHE A 7 -3.30 -8.37 -41.23
N PHE A 8 -3.80 -8.17 -42.46
CA PHE A 8 -3.88 -6.86 -43.07
C PHE A 8 -4.85 -5.94 -42.30
N PHE A 9 -6.02 -6.46 -41.91
CA PHE A 9 -6.97 -5.70 -41.10
C PHE A 9 -6.41 -5.32 -39.72
N LYS A 10 -5.75 -6.26 -39.03
CA LYS A 10 -5.04 -5.97 -37.76
C LYS A 10 -3.97 -4.90 -37.93
N TYR A 11 -3.19 -4.97 -39.01
CA TYR A 11 -2.20 -3.94 -39.34
C TYR A 11 -2.86 -2.56 -39.52
N LEU A 12 -3.97 -2.46 -40.26
CA LEU A 12 -4.69 -1.20 -40.45
C LEU A 12 -5.23 -0.64 -39.12
N GLN A 13 -5.74 -1.50 -38.23
CA GLN A 13 -6.17 -1.09 -36.89
C GLN A 13 -5.01 -0.53 -36.07
N ILE A 14 -3.88 -1.24 -36.02
CA ILE A 14 -2.66 -0.78 -35.31
C ILE A 14 -2.16 0.54 -35.89
N ARG A 15 -2.08 0.65 -37.22
CA ARG A 15 -1.66 1.88 -37.90
C ARG A 15 -2.59 3.05 -37.60
N HIS A 16 -3.90 2.83 -37.64
CA HIS A 16 -4.90 3.86 -37.32
C HIS A 16 -4.74 4.33 -35.87
N VAL A 17 -4.64 3.39 -34.93
CA VAL A 17 -4.37 3.65 -33.51
C VAL A 17 -3.10 4.50 -33.38
N ILE A 18 -1.96 4.02 -33.88
CA ILE A 18 -0.68 4.74 -33.79
C ILE A 18 -0.80 6.15 -34.37
N SER A 19 -1.37 6.31 -35.57
CA SER A 19 -1.56 7.61 -36.23
C SER A 19 -2.44 8.58 -35.43
N SER A 20 -3.47 8.08 -34.76
CA SER A 20 -4.36 8.87 -33.91
C SER A 20 -3.65 9.36 -32.64
N PHE A 21 -2.67 8.58 -32.14
CA PHE A 21 -1.88 8.94 -30.96
C PHE A 21 -0.70 9.86 -31.32
N THR A 22 -0.05 9.69 -32.48
CA THR A 22 1.00 10.61 -32.97
C THR A 22 0.45 11.97 -33.34
N SER A 23 -0.68 12.05 -34.04
CA SER A 23 -1.34 13.32 -34.38
C SER A 23 -1.76 14.13 -33.15
N LYS A 24 -2.08 13.46 -32.04
CA LYS A 24 -2.42 14.07 -30.74
C LYS A 24 -1.21 14.32 -29.83
N ARG A 25 0.03 14.12 -30.31
CA ARG A 25 1.29 14.20 -29.53
C ARG A 25 1.23 13.42 -28.19
N ARG A 26 0.54 12.28 -28.18
CA ARG A 26 0.40 11.46 -26.96
C ARG A 26 1.59 10.52 -26.69
N PHE A 27 2.56 10.47 -27.61
CA PHE A 27 3.79 9.70 -27.42
C PHE A 27 4.95 10.61 -27.05
N ARG A 28 5.77 10.14 -26.09
CA ARG A 28 7.11 10.70 -25.88
C ARG A 28 7.95 10.43 -27.12
N THR A 29 8.51 11.49 -27.67
CA THR A 29 9.44 11.43 -28.80
C THR A 29 10.89 11.23 -28.37
N GLN A 30 11.20 11.42 -27.09
CA GLN A 30 12.53 11.25 -26.53
C GLN A 30 12.59 10.03 -25.61
N LEU A 31 13.66 9.24 -25.78
CA LEU A 31 14.00 8.14 -24.88
C LEU A 31 14.42 8.71 -23.52
N ASN A 32 13.98 8.10 -22.45
CA ASN A 32 14.50 8.38 -21.11
C ASN A 32 15.91 7.77 -20.95
N GLU A 33 16.61 8.13 -19.88
CA GLU A 33 17.99 7.68 -19.63
C GLU A 33 18.13 6.15 -19.55
N VAL A 34 17.11 5.44 -19.01
CA VAL A 34 17.10 3.97 -18.96
C VAL A 34 16.86 3.39 -20.35
N GLU A 35 15.92 3.94 -21.10
CA GLU A 35 15.60 3.51 -22.47
C GLU A 35 16.79 3.73 -23.40
N THR A 36 17.49 4.86 -23.26
CA THR A 36 18.72 5.17 -24.00
C THR A 36 19.82 4.19 -23.63
N LEU A 37 19.98 3.88 -22.34
CA LEU A 37 20.95 2.89 -21.88
C LEU A 37 20.68 1.51 -22.45
N LEU A 38 19.42 1.06 -22.46
CA LEU A 38 19.01 -0.24 -22.99
C LEU A 38 19.15 -0.31 -24.51
N ALA A 39 18.81 0.76 -25.24
CA ALA A 39 18.90 0.82 -26.69
C ALA A 39 20.34 0.86 -27.21
N THR A 40 21.28 1.41 -26.43
CA THR A 40 22.69 1.57 -26.81
C THR A 40 23.61 0.52 -26.20
N ALA A 41 23.11 -0.32 -25.30
CA ALA A 41 23.93 -1.30 -24.59
C ALA A 41 24.35 -2.47 -25.50
N GLN A 42 25.66 -2.56 -25.77
CA GLN A 42 26.30 -3.74 -26.39
C GLN A 42 26.57 -4.85 -25.36
N SER A 43 26.57 -4.53 -24.06
CA SER A 43 26.79 -5.47 -22.96
C SER A 43 26.01 -5.05 -21.72
N ILE A 44 25.55 -6.05 -20.96
CA ILE A 44 24.73 -5.89 -19.74
C ILE A 44 25.61 -5.64 -18.50
N LYS A 45 26.91 -5.91 -18.57
CA LYS A 45 27.83 -5.79 -17.42
C LYS A 45 27.85 -4.35 -16.88
N GLY A 46 27.59 -4.19 -15.58
CA GLY A 46 27.57 -2.88 -14.90
C GLY A 46 26.34 -2.00 -15.18
N LYS A 47 25.47 -2.38 -16.14
CA LYS A 47 24.25 -1.62 -16.47
C LYS A 47 23.18 -1.75 -15.40
N ILE A 48 23.06 -2.92 -14.76
CA ILE A 48 22.16 -3.12 -13.62
C ILE A 48 22.51 -2.16 -12.48
N SER A 49 23.79 -2.05 -12.13
CA SER A 49 24.26 -1.12 -11.08
C SER A 49 24.01 0.34 -11.45
N TYR A 50 24.18 0.70 -12.73
CA TYR A 50 23.85 2.04 -13.23
C TYR A 50 22.35 2.34 -13.11
N ILE A 51 21.48 1.42 -13.54
CA ILE A 51 20.03 1.56 -13.42
C ILE A 51 19.63 1.66 -11.96
N TYR A 52 20.19 0.82 -11.09
CA TYR A 52 19.91 0.86 -9.65
C TYR A 52 20.24 2.22 -9.04
N ARG A 53 21.44 2.75 -9.33
CA ARG A 53 21.84 4.09 -8.87
C ARG A 53 20.91 5.17 -9.40
N LEU A 54 20.56 5.11 -10.68
CA LEU A 54 19.64 6.07 -11.29
C LEU A 54 18.26 6.06 -10.63
N LEU A 55 17.72 4.86 -10.37
CA LEU A 55 16.45 4.68 -9.68
C LEU A 55 16.54 5.13 -8.22
N SER A 56 17.69 4.92 -7.57
CA SER A 56 17.92 5.35 -6.18
C SER A 56 17.99 6.87 -6.07
N GLU A 57 18.74 7.54 -6.95
CA GLU A 57 18.87 9.00 -6.99
C GLU A 57 17.54 9.70 -7.32
N LYS A 58 16.73 9.12 -8.21
CA LYS A 58 15.40 9.67 -8.58
C LYS A 58 14.27 9.18 -7.67
N GLY A 59 14.49 8.13 -6.88
CA GLY A 59 13.47 7.41 -6.11
C GLY A 59 12.81 8.26 -5.01
N SER A 60 13.54 9.20 -4.41
CA SER A 60 13.03 10.10 -3.37
C SER A 60 11.82 10.93 -3.84
N SER A 61 11.76 11.26 -5.13
CA SER A 61 10.64 12.01 -5.73
C SER A 61 9.37 11.16 -5.98
N SER A 62 9.48 9.82 -5.93
CA SER A 62 8.37 8.92 -6.29
C SER A 62 7.29 8.82 -5.22
N PHE A 63 7.60 9.21 -3.98
CA PHE A 63 6.67 9.17 -2.86
C PHE A 63 5.78 10.43 -2.77
N THR A 64 6.18 11.55 -3.39
CA THR A 64 5.43 12.80 -3.34
C THR A 64 4.02 12.68 -3.95
N PRO A 65 3.82 12.04 -5.13
CA PRO A 65 2.46 11.82 -5.64
C PRO A 65 1.61 10.96 -4.71
N LEU A 66 2.22 9.98 -4.03
CA LEU A 66 1.51 9.11 -3.09
C LEU A 66 1.09 9.87 -1.83
N LYS A 67 1.97 10.74 -1.31
CA LYS A 67 1.67 11.65 -0.21
C LYS A 67 0.44 12.50 -0.50
N ILE A 68 0.41 13.18 -1.66
CA ILE A 68 -0.72 14.03 -2.08
C ILE A 68 -2.04 13.24 -2.14
N ILE A 69 -2.01 11.99 -2.61
CA ILE A 69 -3.19 11.12 -2.64
C ILE A 69 -3.67 10.80 -1.21
N TRP A 70 -2.75 10.54 -0.28
CA TRP A 70 -3.10 10.31 1.12
C TRP A 70 -3.62 11.56 1.82
N GLU A 71 -3.00 12.72 1.62
CA GLU A 71 -3.44 14.01 2.16
C GLU A 71 -4.87 14.34 1.72
N LYS A 72 -5.16 14.17 0.42
CA LYS A 72 -6.51 14.38 -0.13
C LYS A 72 -7.54 13.43 0.50
N ASP A 73 -7.19 12.16 0.66
CA ASP A 73 -8.08 11.13 1.18
C ASP A 73 -8.34 11.28 2.70
N LEU A 74 -7.35 11.78 3.43
CA LEU A 74 -7.42 12.02 4.88
C LEU A 74 -7.97 13.42 5.22
N GLY A 75 -7.95 14.36 4.28
CA GLY A 75 -8.36 15.74 4.51
C GLY A 75 -7.39 16.52 5.40
N LEU A 76 -6.10 16.16 5.40
CA LEU A 76 -5.06 16.78 6.23
C LEU A 76 -3.74 16.91 5.46
N THR A 77 -2.87 17.80 5.93
CA THR A 77 -1.51 17.96 5.41
C THR A 77 -0.55 17.12 6.24
N ILE A 78 0.33 16.36 5.59
CA ILE A 78 1.38 15.56 6.27
C ILE A 78 2.70 16.31 6.08
N SER A 79 3.54 16.45 7.12
CA SER A 79 4.88 17.03 6.91
C SER A 79 5.78 16.11 6.10
N ASP A 80 6.87 16.62 5.51
CA ASP A 80 7.80 15.76 4.76
C ASP A 80 8.57 14.81 5.68
N GLU A 81 8.86 15.26 6.90
CA GLU A 81 9.52 14.48 7.95
C GLU A 81 8.64 13.30 8.38
N LEU A 82 7.37 13.58 8.71
CA LEU A 82 6.42 12.54 9.12
C LEU A 82 6.14 11.55 7.98
N TRP A 83 6.08 12.04 6.74
CA TRP A 83 5.90 11.17 5.59
C TRP A 83 7.12 10.26 5.34
N ALA A 84 8.34 10.77 5.55
CA ALA A 84 9.56 9.97 5.49
C ALA A 84 9.54 8.86 6.55
N GLU A 85 9.11 9.16 7.78
CA GLU A 85 8.94 8.14 8.83
C GLU A 85 7.92 7.07 8.44
N VAL A 86 6.75 7.47 7.91
CA VAL A 86 5.74 6.52 7.42
C VAL A 86 6.34 5.58 6.37
N CYS A 87 7.15 6.13 5.45
CA CYS A 87 7.80 5.35 4.42
C CYS A 87 8.83 4.37 5.00
N ASP A 88 9.64 4.80 5.97
CA ASP A 88 10.64 3.95 6.63
C ASP A 88 9.99 2.80 7.41
N ARG A 89 8.92 3.08 8.15
CA ARG A 89 8.15 2.10 8.95
C ARG A 89 7.60 0.95 8.10
N VAL A 90 7.28 1.18 6.82
CA VAL A 90 6.87 0.10 5.89
C VAL A 90 7.96 -0.96 5.74
N TYR A 91 9.23 -0.57 5.76
CA TYR A 91 10.37 -1.45 5.52
C TYR A 91 11.01 -2.02 6.78
N CYS A 92 10.65 -1.55 7.98
CA CYS A 92 11.23 -1.96 9.26
C CYS A 92 10.58 -3.19 9.95
N SER A 93 9.67 -3.91 9.28
CA SER A 93 8.92 -5.04 9.87
C SER A 93 9.37 -6.43 9.38
N SER A 94 8.76 -7.54 9.82
CA SER A 94 9.07 -8.87 9.26
C SER A 94 8.74 -8.95 7.76
N VAL A 95 9.36 -9.85 6.99
CA VAL A 95 9.19 -9.91 5.51
C VAL A 95 7.71 -9.91 5.07
N LYS A 96 6.85 -10.70 5.73
CA LYS A 96 5.41 -10.76 5.43
C LYS A 96 4.67 -9.46 5.77
N MET A 97 5.09 -8.78 6.84
CA MET A 97 4.53 -7.49 7.24
C MET A 97 4.96 -6.39 6.25
N LYS A 98 6.22 -6.38 5.80
CA LYS A 98 6.74 -5.43 4.81
C LYS A 98 5.91 -5.45 3.54
N GLU A 99 5.67 -6.63 2.98
CA GLU A 99 4.89 -6.77 1.74
C GLU A 99 3.44 -6.26 1.91
N SER A 100 2.82 -6.63 3.03
CA SER A 100 1.43 -6.24 3.32
C SER A 100 1.29 -4.73 3.52
N ASN A 101 2.21 -4.13 4.29
CA ASN A 101 2.27 -2.69 4.54
C ASN A 101 2.59 -1.92 3.25
N TYR A 102 3.51 -2.42 2.43
CA TYR A 102 3.83 -1.83 1.12
C TYR A 102 2.59 -1.81 0.22
N LYS A 103 1.92 -2.95 0.04
CA LYS A 103 0.68 -3.04 -0.76
C LYS A 103 -0.42 -2.13 -0.23
N PHE A 104 -0.49 -1.96 1.09
CA PHE A 104 -1.45 -1.07 1.73
C PHE A 104 -1.11 0.41 1.45
N LEU A 105 0.11 0.85 1.76
CA LEU A 105 0.55 2.23 1.58
C LEU A 105 0.39 2.68 0.12
N TYR A 106 0.75 1.83 -0.83
CA TYR A 106 0.63 2.08 -2.27
C TYR A 106 -0.78 1.86 -2.84
N LYS A 107 -1.77 1.53 -2.00
CA LYS A 107 -3.18 1.30 -2.39
C LYS A 107 -3.31 0.25 -3.51
N LEU A 108 -2.54 -0.83 -3.42
CA LEU A 108 -2.49 -1.88 -4.44
C LEU A 108 -3.68 -2.85 -4.36
N TYR A 109 -4.35 -2.95 -3.23
CA TYR A 109 -5.57 -3.74 -3.09
C TYR A 109 -6.69 -3.18 -3.95
N TYR A 110 -7.38 -4.05 -4.68
CA TYR A 110 -8.50 -3.64 -5.50
C TYR A 110 -9.70 -3.28 -4.61
N THR A 111 -10.37 -2.18 -4.89
CA THR A 111 -11.61 -1.81 -4.19
C THR A 111 -12.79 -2.04 -5.13
N PRO A 112 -14.04 -2.18 -4.63
CA PRO A 112 -15.21 -2.32 -5.48
C PRO A 112 -15.31 -1.24 -6.56
N LEU A 113 -15.03 0.02 -6.20
CA LEU A 113 -15.00 1.12 -7.17
C LEU A 113 -13.90 0.94 -8.23
N ARG A 114 -12.71 0.48 -7.84
CA ARG A 114 -11.60 0.22 -8.79
C ARG A 114 -11.94 -0.95 -9.71
N LEU A 115 -12.55 -2.01 -9.18
CA LEU A 115 -13.02 -3.16 -9.95
C LEU A 115 -14.10 -2.76 -10.95
N HIS A 116 -15.09 -1.97 -10.53
CA HIS A 116 -16.14 -1.44 -11.42
C HIS A 116 -15.55 -0.63 -12.60
N ARG A 117 -14.51 0.17 -12.35
CA ARG A 117 -13.82 0.91 -13.42
C ARG A 117 -13.08 0.01 -14.40
N MET A 118 -12.62 -1.17 -13.96
CA MET A 118 -11.95 -2.15 -14.82
C MET A 118 -12.97 -3.04 -15.56
N LYS A 119 -14.08 -3.37 -14.91
CA LYS A 119 -15.17 -4.18 -15.45
C LYS A 119 -16.50 -3.58 -14.99
N THR A 120 -17.22 -2.97 -15.93
CA THR A 120 -18.42 -2.18 -15.65
C THR A 120 -19.63 -3.00 -15.18
N ASP A 121 -19.57 -4.33 -15.30
CA ASP A 121 -20.57 -5.30 -14.84
C ASP A 121 -20.58 -5.49 -13.31
N MET A 122 -19.52 -5.13 -12.61
CA MET A 122 -19.43 -5.24 -11.15
C MET A 122 -20.03 -4.00 -10.48
N SER A 123 -20.71 -4.15 -9.33
CA SER A 123 -21.19 -2.98 -8.58
C SER A 123 -20.03 -2.15 -8.00
N PRO A 124 -20.08 -0.80 -8.07
CA PRO A 124 -19.08 0.07 -7.44
C PRO A 124 -19.26 0.16 -5.91
N ASN A 125 -20.36 -0.34 -5.36
CA ASN A 125 -20.70 -0.18 -3.95
C ASN A 125 -19.88 -1.11 -3.05
N CYS A 126 -19.67 -0.67 -1.82
CA CYS A 126 -19.02 -1.46 -0.79
C CYS A 126 -19.81 -2.75 -0.53
N LYS A 127 -19.12 -3.89 -0.56
CA LYS A 127 -19.73 -5.20 -0.34
C LYS A 127 -20.30 -5.42 1.07
N ARG A 128 -19.88 -4.61 2.04
CA ARG A 128 -20.28 -4.75 3.45
C ARG A 128 -21.53 -3.94 3.77
N CYS A 129 -21.52 -2.63 3.51
CA CYS A 129 -22.68 -1.78 3.77
C CYS A 129 -23.66 -1.69 2.59
N THR A 130 -23.23 -2.02 1.37
CA THR A 130 -24.01 -1.95 0.10
C THR A 130 -24.55 -0.56 -0.30
N SER A 131 -24.40 0.44 0.56
CA SER A 131 -25.00 1.78 0.40
C SER A 131 -24.09 2.80 -0.31
N GLU A 132 -22.79 2.76 -0.05
CA GLU A 132 -21.83 3.76 -0.52
C GLU A 132 -20.83 3.17 -1.50
N SER A 133 -20.22 4.03 -2.33
CA SER A 133 -19.13 3.64 -3.23
C SER A 133 -17.94 3.06 -2.46
N GLY A 134 -17.46 1.89 -2.87
CA GLY A 134 -16.31 1.22 -2.28
C GLY A 134 -14.99 1.86 -2.68
N THR A 135 -14.75 3.10 -2.23
CA THR A 135 -13.45 3.76 -2.30
C THR A 135 -12.45 3.08 -1.36
N TYR A 136 -11.16 3.40 -1.50
CA TYR A 136 -10.14 2.85 -0.59
C TYR A 136 -10.41 3.27 0.86
N MET A 137 -10.63 4.57 1.11
CA MET A 137 -10.97 5.07 2.44
C MET A 137 -12.27 4.50 2.98
N HIS A 138 -13.29 4.29 2.14
CA HIS A 138 -14.53 3.68 2.62
C HIS A 138 -14.30 2.24 3.07
N VAL A 139 -13.65 1.40 2.25
CA VAL A 139 -13.45 -0.02 2.55
C VAL A 139 -12.55 -0.27 3.75
N PHE A 140 -11.60 0.63 4.03
CA PHE A 140 -10.61 0.47 5.10
C PHE A 140 -10.87 1.33 6.35
N TRP A 141 -11.73 2.35 6.27
CA TRP A 141 -11.94 3.29 7.37
C TRP A 141 -13.40 3.67 7.58
N SER A 142 -14.02 4.36 6.62
CA SER A 142 -15.30 5.05 6.87
C SER A 142 -16.55 4.18 6.71
N CYS A 143 -16.44 2.96 6.16
CA CYS A 143 -17.57 2.04 6.13
C CYS A 143 -18.08 1.78 7.55
N ARG A 144 -19.38 1.94 7.79
CA ARG A 144 -20.03 1.76 9.10
C ARG A 144 -19.58 0.50 9.84
N GLU A 145 -19.51 -0.63 9.14
CA GLU A 145 -19.12 -1.92 9.74
C GLU A 145 -17.63 -1.95 10.11
N ILE A 146 -16.78 -1.28 9.32
CA ILE A 146 -15.34 -1.16 9.57
C ILE A 146 -15.05 -0.14 10.69
N ALA A 147 -15.81 0.96 10.75
CA ALA A 147 -15.72 1.94 11.81
C ALA A 147 -16.01 1.33 13.19
N ARG A 148 -17.03 0.47 13.30
CA ARG A 148 -17.32 -0.28 14.55
C ARG A 148 -16.16 -1.20 14.97
N PHE A 149 -15.55 -1.87 14.00
CA PHE A 149 -14.37 -2.70 14.25
C PHE A 149 -13.20 -1.84 14.76
N TRP A 150 -12.93 -0.70 14.12
CA TRP A 150 -11.91 0.25 14.57
C TRP A 150 -12.17 0.81 15.96
N GLN A 151 -13.42 1.13 16.31
CA GLN A 151 -13.78 1.58 17.66
C GLN A 151 -13.43 0.54 18.74
N SER A 152 -13.67 -0.74 18.44
CA SER A 152 -13.34 -1.84 19.35
C SER A 152 -11.82 -1.98 19.53
N VAL A 153 -11.08 -1.92 18.42
CA VAL A 153 -9.60 -1.94 18.41
C VAL A 153 -9.04 -0.71 19.12
N HIS A 154 -9.62 0.46 18.91
CA HIS A 154 -9.19 1.72 19.53
C HIS A 154 -9.34 1.71 21.04
N THR A 155 -10.49 1.25 21.54
CA THR A 155 -10.74 1.09 22.98
C THR A 155 -9.72 0.14 23.61
N ALA A 156 -9.35 -0.93 22.90
CA ALA A 156 -8.30 -1.84 23.35
C ALA A 156 -6.92 -1.18 23.31
N ALA A 157 -6.60 -0.44 22.25
CA ALA A 157 -5.32 0.25 22.10
C ALA A 157 -5.07 1.25 23.22
N GLN A 158 -6.05 2.10 23.55
CA GLN A 158 -5.94 3.06 24.66
C GLN A 158 -5.69 2.36 26.00
N LYS A 159 -6.36 1.24 26.26
CA LYS A 159 -6.17 0.44 27.49
C LYS A 159 -4.81 -0.23 27.55
N ILE A 160 -4.32 -0.76 26.42
CA ILE A 160 -3.03 -1.46 26.35
C ILE A 160 -1.87 -0.47 26.49
N LEU A 161 -1.99 0.71 25.87
CA LEU A 161 -0.94 1.74 25.86
C LEU A 161 -0.98 2.64 27.09
N ASP A 162 -2.08 2.61 27.84
CA ASP A 162 -2.37 3.51 28.96
C ASP A 162 -2.25 5.00 28.56
N VAL A 163 -2.82 5.33 27.39
CA VAL A 163 -2.81 6.69 26.81
C VAL A 163 -4.17 6.97 26.16
N GLN A 164 -4.69 8.17 26.41
CA GLN A 164 -5.88 8.70 25.74
C GLN A 164 -5.47 9.52 24.52
N PHE A 165 -6.06 9.20 23.37
CA PHE A 165 -5.82 9.89 22.10
C PHE A 165 -7.02 9.68 21.17
N ASP A 166 -7.15 10.53 20.14
CA ASP A 166 -8.27 10.47 19.21
C ASP A 166 -8.11 9.36 18.15
N MET A 167 -9.24 8.76 17.76
CA MET A 167 -9.28 7.75 16.71
C MET A 167 -9.17 8.39 15.33
N THR A 168 -7.95 8.64 14.84
CA THR A 168 -7.71 9.24 13.52
C THR A 168 -7.24 8.22 12.48
N PRO A 169 -7.64 8.38 11.19
CA PRO A 169 -7.16 7.48 10.14
C PRO A 169 -5.64 7.57 9.93
N CYS A 170 -5.01 8.69 10.26
CA CYS A 170 -3.56 8.85 10.16
C CYS A 170 -2.83 7.84 11.08
N ILE A 171 -3.29 7.71 12.32
CA ILE A 171 -2.74 6.77 13.29
C ILE A 171 -2.99 5.32 12.85
N TYR A 172 -4.23 4.97 12.51
CA TYR A 172 -4.60 3.58 12.27
C TYR A 172 -4.22 3.05 10.88
N LEU A 173 -4.21 3.90 9.86
CA LEU A 173 -3.89 3.48 8.49
C LEU A 173 -2.40 3.65 8.20
N LEU A 174 -1.81 4.79 8.58
CA LEU A 174 -0.42 5.15 8.25
C LEU A 174 0.56 4.92 9.40
N ASN A 175 0.10 4.61 10.62
CA ASN A 175 0.95 4.54 11.81
C ASN A 175 1.70 5.86 12.05
N ALA A 176 1.03 6.99 11.82
CA ALA A 176 1.60 8.32 11.99
C ALA A 176 0.85 9.06 13.11
N GLN A 177 1.55 9.31 14.21
CA GLN A 177 1.05 10.18 15.28
C GLN A 177 1.45 11.64 14.98
N GLN A 178 0.50 12.56 15.14
CA GLN A 178 0.77 14.00 15.03
C GLN A 178 0.59 14.71 16.38
N ASP A 179 -0.37 14.26 17.17
CA ASP A 179 -0.86 15.01 18.34
C ASP A 179 -0.27 14.55 19.68
N PHE A 180 0.50 13.45 19.68
CA PHE A 180 1.12 12.90 20.89
C PHE A 180 2.37 12.10 20.59
N VAL A 181 3.22 11.97 21.60
CA VAL A 181 4.48 11.22 21.55
C VAL A 181 4.34 9.98 22.41
N LEU A 182 4.78 8.84 21.88
CA LEU A 182 4.92 7.59 22.62
C LEU A 182 6.40 7.27 22.81
N ASP A 183 6.74 6.55 23.87
CA ASP A 183 8.04 5.89 23.94
C ASP A 183 8.16 4.79 22.86
N PRO A 184 9.39 4.37 22.50
CA PRO A 184 9.60 3.40 21.42
C PRO A 184 8.86 2.08 21.61
N ASP A 185 8.70 1.60 22.85
CA ASP A 185 8.05 0.31 23.11
C ASP A 185 6.54 0.43 22.89
N ARG A 186 5.91 1.51 23.39
CA ARG A 186 4.50 1.81 23.14
C ARG A 186 4.21 2.09 21.67
N GLU A 187 5.12 2.75 20.97
CA GLU A 187 4.99 2.98 19.53
C GLU A 187 5.01 1.67 18.74
N ASN A 188 5.96 0.77 19.04
CA ASN A 188 6.02 -0.56 18.45
C ASN A 188 4.75 -1.38 18.73
N LEU A 189 4.21 -1.27 19.94
CA LEU A 189 2.97 -1.93 20.32
C LEU A 189 1.77 -1.39 19.54
N LEU A 190 1.66 -0.06 19.40
CA LEU A 190 0.62 0.57 18.57
C LEU A 190 0.73 0.12 17.11
N MET A 191 1.94 0.11 16.53
CA MET A 191 2.16 -0.37 15.16
C MET A 191 1.74 -1.83 14.98
N THR A 192 1.96 -2.67 16.00
CA THR A 192 1.56 -4.08 15.99
C THR A 192 0.05 -4.23 16.04
N ILE A 193 -0.61 -3.51 16.96
CA ILE A 193 -2.07 -3.43 17.09
C ILE A 193 -2.72 -3.02 15.76
N THR A 194 -2.26 -1.92 15.16
CA THR A 194 -2.82 -1.39 13.91
C THR A 194 -2.51 -2.30 12.72
N TYR A 195 -1.33 -2.92 12.67
CA TYR A 195 -0.99 -3.89 11.63
C TYR A 195 -1.95 -5.08 11.64
N PHE A 196 -2.19 -5.71 12.79
CA PHE A 196 -3.09 -6.87 12.84
C PHE A 196 -4.53 -6.50 12.56
N ALA A 197 -4.97 -5.31 12.96
CA ALA A 197 -6.29 -4.82 12.60
C ALA A 197 -6.43 -4.62 11.08
N LYS A 198 -5.46 -3.95 10.44
CA LYS A 198 -5.38 -3.84 8.97
C LYS A 198 -5.37 -5.21 8.30
N LYS A 199 -4.55 -6.14 8.80
CA LYS A 199 -4.47 -7.52 8.30
C LYS A 199 -5.83 -8.21 8.35
N CYS A 200 -6.62 -8.03 9.41
CA CYS A 200 -7.95 -8.62 9.49
C CYS A 200 -8.91 -8.08 8.41
N ILE A 201 -8.90 -6.77 8.19
CA ILE A 201 -9.68 -6.14 7.12
C ILE A 201 -9.22 -6.66 5.75
N LEU A 202 -7.90 -6.82 5.57
CA LEU A 202 -7.29 -7.33 4.36
C LEU A 202 -7.58 -8.81 4.11
N LEU A 203 -7.66 -9.66 5.13
CA LEU A 203 -8.04 -11.07 4.95
C LEU A 203 -9.49 -11.20 4.47
N LEU A 204 -10.36 -10.26 4.85
CA LEU A 204 -11.77 -10.22 4.45
C LEU A 204 -12.06 -9.17 3.37
N TRP A 205 -11.05 -8.67 2.63
CA TRP A 205 -11.19 -7.51 1.75
C TRP A 205 -12.21 -7.68 0.60
N THR A 206 -12.41 -8.92 0.13
CA THR A 206 -13.40 -9.27 -0.89
C THR A 206 -14.72 -9.79 -0.32
N SER A 207 -14.77 -10.04 0.99
CA SER A 207 -15.93 -10.57 1.71
C SER A 207 -16.97 -9.49 1.99
N ASN A 208 -18.22 -9.92 2.18
CA ASN A 208 -19.32 -9.07 2.62
C ASN A 208 -19.34 -8.92 4.15
N THR A 209 -18.61 -9.77 4.87
CA THR A 209 -18.54 -9.74 6.34
C THR A 209 -17.44 -8.79 6.84
N PRO A 210 -17.68 -8.01 7.90
CA PRO A 210 -16.63 -7.26 8.56
C PRO A 210 -15.76 -8.19 9.44
N PRO A 211 -14.51 -7.80 9.73
CA PRO A 211 -13.70 -8.48 10.73
C PRO A 211 -14.30 -8.30 12.13
N THR A 212 -14.13 -9.32 12.97
CA THR A 212 -14.57 -9.30 14.36
C THR A 212 -13.41 -8.99 15.29
N PHE A 213 -13.72 -8.46 16.48
CA PHE A 213 -12.71 -8.25 17.52
C PHE A 213 -12.00 -9.56 17.91
N LYS A 214 -12.74 -10.68 17.96
CA LYS A 214 -12.16 -12.00 18.22
C LYS A 214 -11.13 -12.39 17.15
N MET A 215 -11.46 -12.22 15.87
CA MET A 215 -10.51 -12.49 14.78
C MET A 215 -9.23 -11.66 14.92
N TRP A 216 -9.34 -10.41 15.36
CA TRP A 216 -8.17 -9.57 15.63
C TRP A 216 -7.32 -10.10 16.78
N ILE A 217 -7.92 -10.52 17.89
CA ILE A 217 -7.22 -11.16 19.00
C ILE A 217 -6.55 -12.47 18.54
N ASP A 218 -7.26 -13.32 17.81
CA ASP A 218 -6.72 -14.59 17.30
C ASP A 218 -5.47 -14.35 16.43
N GLN A 219 -5.51 -13.33 15.55
CA GLN A 219 -4.35 -12.97 14.72
C GLN A 219 -3.13 -12.47 15.53
N ILE A 220 -3.35 -11.78 16.65
CA ILE A 220 -2.28 -11.35 17.54
C ILE A 220 -1.70 -12.56 18.29
N VAL A 221 -2.57 -13.41 18.86
CA VAL A 221 -2.15 -14.59 19.63
C VAL A 221 -1.35 -15.56 18.77
N ASP A 222 -1.75 -15.78 17.51
CA ASP A 222 -1.01 -16.61 16.56
C ASP A 222 0.40 -16.07 16.25
N PHE A 223 0.60 -14.76 16.40
CA PHE A 223 1.86 -14.09 16.11
C PHE A 223 2.82 -14.04 17.31
N LEU A 224 2.31 -13.94 18.53
CA LEU A 224 3.14 -13.84 19.75
C LEU A 224 4.21 -14.95 19.89
N PRO A 225 3.94 -16.24 19.58
CA PRO A 225 4.97 -17.26 19.61
C PRO A 225 6.12 -17.00 18.63
N LEU A 226 5.83 -16.43 17.46
CA LEU A 226 6.85 -16.12 16.45
C LEU A 226 7.74 -14.94 16.89
N GLU A 227 7.16 -13.94 17.54
CA GLU A 227 7.96 -12.85 18.13
C GLU A 227 8.84 -13.35 19.26
N LYS A 228 8.30 -14.20 20.15
CA LYS A 228 9.08 -14.80 21.22
C LYS A 228 10.28 -15.58 20.67
N LEU A 229 10.06 -16.41 19.64
CA LEU A 229 11.14 -17.15 18.98
C LEU A 229 12.18 -16.20 18.34
N THR A 230 11.74 -15.13 17.69
CA THR A 230 12.63 -14.13 17.08
C THR A 230 13.46 -13.41 18.14
N TYR A 231 12.84 -13.02 19.24
CA TYR A 231 13.49 -12.41 20.40
C TYR A 231 14.53 -13.34 21.04
N ASP A 232 14.15 -14.60 21.26
CA ASP A 232 15.05 -15.62 21.81
C ASP A 232 16.24 -15.89 20.89
N LEU A 233 16.04 -15.89 19.56
CA LEU A 233 17.11 -16.01 18.57
C LEU A 233 18.06 -14.80 18.60
N HIS A 234 17.53 -13.59 18.70
CA HIS A 234 18.36 -12.37 18.79
C HIS A 234 19.12 -12.28 20.13
N LYS A 235 18.55 -12.78 21.23
CA LYS A 235 19.27 -12.94 22.52
C LYS A 235 20.36 -14.01 22.47
N ARG A 236 20.21 -15.03 21.62
CA ARG A 236 21.17 -16.13 21.45
C ARG A 236 22.28 -15.84 20.44
N GLN A 237 22.28 -14.69 19.76
CA GLN A 237 23.44 -14.27 19.00
C GLN A 237 24.41 -13.53 19.92
N PRO A 238 25.49 -14.16 20.44
CA PRO A 238 26.63 -13.39 20.90
C PRO A 238 27.13 -12.62 19.69
N LYS A 239 27.01 -11.30 19.74
CA LYS A 239 27.74 -10.42 18.83
C LYS A 239 29.22 -10.68 19.11
N PHE A 240 29.90 -11.26 18.12
CA PHE A 240 31.34 -11.53 18.02
C PHE A 240 31.84 -12.75 18.80
N ASP A 241 32.16 -13.82 18.05
CA ASP A 241 33.48 -14.46 18.13
C ASP A 241 34.33 -13.90 16.97
#